data_AF-A0A3N1X2E1-F1
#
_entry.id   AF-A0A3N1X2E1-F1
#
_cell.length_a   1.000
_cell.length_b   1.000
_cell.length_c   1.000
_cell.angle_alpha   90.00
_cell.angle_beta   90.00
_cell.angle_gamma   90.00
#
_symmetry.space_group_name_H-M   'P 1'
#
loop_
_entity.id
_entity.type
_entity.pdbx_description
1 polymer ?
#
loop_
_entity_poly.entity_id
_entity_poly.type
_entity_poly.pdbx_seq_one_letter_code
_entity_poly.pdbx_strand_id
1 'polypeptide(L)'
;MIRRSTSARAVHPFGLHGPWRAPDLPMTFSKQLPSTTTLLDAAKAVGNWRALALSALTVLLSLLVFGLFASSGLAPVAFIGLLGGLAVLFYGLNAVGIMLMDDCRLGQVPSLRSAVRRALTSSHRVLAVALIALGGMLALVALVALLLVLCKIPLLGPLLFAAVLPLSTVLLGAAALALFYVYVPLTACAIWTGASVMQAVSVLLTVVRRRLLTVILQEFVLTLIVVVVSFVVGAVLMMGLSITASLSAGILGPQALSINPAGLMMGYAGSSHLLAAIVGGTLLAALAGIVPGLILIQGFCRIYLEASDSLAGELPTRTGDDVLNTAARLRAAEETAQAQQREHEAAQQTASHAIDPASGAPSPDRPAGARIEPTIGDVPAAAPLPADSAATPSADPSQPVAPPAQPPAPASPPTQQNLGFPSDEPPRKDG
;
A
#
# COMPACT_ATOMS: atom_id res chain seq x y z
N MET A 1 -35.38 41.35 -26.59
CA MET A 1 -36.14 40.07 -26.60
C MET A 1 -35.94 39.41 -25.24
N ILE A 2 -36.71 39.68 -24.19
CA ILE A 2 -38.13 39.36 -23.91
C ILE A 2 -38.47 37.88 -24.16
N ARG A 3 -38.42 37.07 -23.09
CA ARG A 3 -39.58 36.27 -22.66
C ARG A 3 -39.49 35.90 -21.18
N ARG A 4 -40.46 36.42 -20.41
CA ARG A 4 -40.87 35.94 -19.08
C ARG A 4 -41.76 34.70 -19.27
N SER A 5 -41.74 33.76 -18.33
CA SER A 5 -42.99 33.16 -17.82
C SER A 5 -42.81 32.63 -16.40
N THR A 6 -43.46 33.33 -15.48
CA THR A 6 -43.87 32.97 -14.12
C THR A 6 -44.94 31.88 -14.12
N SER A 7 -44.93 31.00 -13.10
CA SER A 7 -46.14 30.40 -12.49
C SER A 7 -45.71 29.79 -11.12
N ALA A 8 -45.99 30.41 -9.97
CA ALA A 8 -47.23 30.51 -9.21
C ALA A 8 -47.49 29.31 -8.25
N ARG A 9 -47.70 29.67 -6.98
CA ARG A 9 -47.93 28.88 -5.75
C ARG A 9 -49.10 27.91 -5.84
N ALA A 10 -49.03 26.82 -5.05
CA ALA A 10 -50.20 26.27 -4.37
C ALA A 10 -49.86 26.00 -2.89
N VAL A 11 -50.57 26.71 -2.01
CA VAL A 11 -50.69 26.48 -0.57
C VAL A 11 -52.03 25.79 -0.39
N HIS A 12 -52.08 24.67 0.33
CA HIS A 12 -53.33 24.09 0.84
C HIS A 12 -53.30 24.05 2.37
N PRO A 13 -54.36 24.55 3.04
CA PRO A 13 -54.57 24.47 4.48
C PRO A 13 -55.49 23.29 4.88
N PHE A 14 -55.23 22.75 6.07
CA PHE A 14 -56.12 22.13 7.09
C PHE A 14 -57.38 21.29 6.74
N GLY A 15 -57.45 20.12 7.42
CA GLY A 15 -58.64 19.45 7.97
C GLY A 15 -59.09 18.17 7.21
N LEU A 16 -59.60 17.08 7.79
CA LEU A 16 -59.86 16.59 9.14
C LEU A 16 -60.46 15.13 8.99
N HIS A 17 -60.35 14.29 10.03
CA HIS A 17 -61.06 13.01 10.30
C HIS A 17 -60.57 11.66 9.68
N GLY A 18 -60.21 10.71 10.57
CA GLY A 18 -59.82 9.30 10.33
C GLY A 18 -61.00 8.36 10.02
N PRO A 19 -60.95 7.02 10.20
CA PRO A 19 -60.11 6.25 11.15
C PRO A 19 -59.67 4.83 10.67
N TRP A 20 -58.37 4.47 10.66
CA TRP A 20 -57.97 3.05 10.66
C TRP A 20 -56.59 2.87 11.31
N ARG A 21 -56.56 2.47 12.59
CA ARG A 21 -55.38 1.83 13.18
C ARG A 21 -55.37 0.38 12.71
N ALA A 22 -54.45 0.07 11.81
CA ALA A 22 -54.06 -1.31 11.59
C ALA A 22 -53.43 -1.86 12.88
N PRO A 23 -53.74 -3.09 13.31
CA PRO A 23 -53.05 -3.74 14.42
C PRO A 23 -51.58 -3.92 14.07
N ASP A 24 -50.69 -3.61 15.03
CA ASP A 24 -49.25 -3.82 14.96
C ASP A 24 -48.96 -5.31 14.73
N LEU A 25 -48.79 -5.69 13.46
CA LEU A 25 -48.20 -6.99 13.12
C LEU A 25 -46.72 -6.96 13.53
N PRO A 26 -46.22 -8.04 14.16
CA PRO A 26 -44.88 -8.09 14.70
C PRO A 26 -43.84 -7.77 13.61
N MET A 27 -43.14 -6.65 13.81
CA MET A 27 -41.88 -6.39 13.14
C MET A 27 -40.90 -7.50 13.50
N THR A 28 -40.65 -8.47 12.60
CA THR A 28 -39.34 -9.16 12.46
C THR A 28 -39.42 -10.29 11.43
N PHE A 29 -39.46 -9.96 10.15
CA PHE A 29 -38.91 -10.83 9.08
C PHE A 29 -38.29 -9.99 7.96
N SER A 30 -38.82 -8.79 7.71
CA SER A 30 -38.26 -7.84 6.74
C SER A 30 -36.93 -7.20 7.15
N LYS A 31 -36.59 -7.16 8.46
CA LYS A 31 -35.27 -6.69 8.94
C LYS A 31 -34.17 -7.75 8.87
N GLN A 32 -34.47 -9.00 8.51
CA GLN A 32 -33.46 -10.06 8.30
C GLN A 32 -33.07 -10.28 6.82
N LEU A 33 -33.80 -9.67 5.88
CA LEU A 33 -33.42 -9.66 4.47
C LEU A 33 -32.14 -8.86 4.13
N PRO A 34 -31.76 -7.75 4.82
CA PRO A 34 -30.47 -7.11 4.55
C PRO A 34 -29.26 -7.95 4.97
N SER A 35 -29.45 -8.99 5.80
CA SER A 35 -28.40 -9.91 6.24
C SER A 35 -28.03 -10.95 5.17
N THR A 36 -28.94 -11.26 4.24
CA THR A 36 -28.67 -12.19 3.13
C THR A 36 -28.07 -11.50 1.91
N THR A 37 -28.39 -10.23 1.66
CA THR A 37 -27.74 -9.42 0.60
C THR A 37 -26.27 -9.12 0.91
N THR A 38 -25.92 -8.96 2.18
CA THR A 38 -24.53 -8.73 2.62
C THR A 38 -23.65 -9.99 2.50
N LEU A 39 -24.22 -11.19 2.66
CA LEU A 39 -23.51 -12.46 2.41
C LEU A 39 -23.35 -12.75 0.90
N LEU A 40 -24.35 -12.39 0.08
CA LEU A 40 -24.25 -12.49 -1.39
C LEU A 40 -23.25 -11.48 -2.00
N ASP A 41 -23.12 -10.30 -1.40
CA ASP A 41 -22.11 -9.30 -1.81
C ASP A 41 -20.67 -9.75 -1.50
N ALA A 42 -20.45 -10.60 -0.49
CA ALA A 42 -19.16 -11.23 -0.24
C ALA A 42 -18.82 -12.30 -1.31
N ALA A 43 -19.83 -12.98 -1.86
CA ALA A 43 -19.65 -13.91 -2.99
C ALA A 43 -19.34 -13.20 -4.32
N LYS A 44 -19.62 -11.89 -4.45
CA LYS A 44 -19.19 -11.10 -5.62
C LYS A 44 -17.66 -10.98 -5.76
N ALA A 45 -16.90 -11.25 -4.69
CA ALA A 45 -15.45 -11.42 -4.73
C ALA A 45 -15.01 -12.52 -5.71
N VAL A 46 -15.73 -13.65 -5.69
CA VAL A 46 -15.56 -14.77 -6.64
C VAL A 46 -15.98 -14.36 -8.05
N GLY A 47 -16.81 -13.33 -8.17
CA GLY A 47 -17.24 -12.75 -9.44
C GLY A 47 -16.13 -12.04 -10.23
N ASN A 48 -15.02 -11.64 -9.60
CA ASN A 48 -13.87 -11.09 -10.33
C ASN A 48 -13.01 -12.21 -10.91
N TRP A 49 -13.50 -12.82 -12.00
CA TRP A 49 -12.83 -13.91 -12.71
C TRP A 49 -11.39 -13.57 -13.11
N ARG A 50 -11.06 -12.28 -13.30
CA ARG A 50 -9.71 -11.83 -13.68
C ARG A 50 -8.73 -11.98 -12.51
N ALA A 51 -9.16 -11.63 -11.29
CA ALA A 51 -8.37 -11.83 -10.08
C ALA A 51 -8.23 -13.33 -9.76
N LEU A 52 -9.29 -14.11 -9.98
CA LEU A 52 -9.27 -15.56 -9.87
C LEU A 52 -8.29 -16.20 -10.87
N ALA A 53 -8.35 -15.81 -12.13
CA ALA A 53 -7.45 -16.32 -13.17
C ALA A 53 -5.99 -15.93 -12.89
N LEU A 54 -5.73 -14.70 -12.45
CA LEU A 54 -4.37 -14.24 -12.12
C LEU A 54 -3.81 -14.97 -10.89
N SER A 55 -4.60 -15.18 -9.84
CA SER A 55 -4.17 -15.93 -8.66
C SER A 55 -3.89 -17.39 -8.99
N ALA A 56 -4.75 -18.04 -9.79
CA ALA A 56 -4.51 -19.39 -10.30
C ALA A 56 -3.23 -19.47 -11.13
N LEU A 57 -3.05 -18.55 -12.10
CA LEU A 57 -1.84 -18.48 -12.91
C LEU A 57 -0.59 -18.26 -12.06
N THR A 58 -0.66 -17.38 -11.05
CA THR A 58 0.46 -17.10 -10.13
C THR A 58 0.87 -18.34 -9.36
N VAL A 59 -0.10 -19.06 -8.78
CA VAL A 59 0.14 -20.31 -8.05
C VAL A 59 0.73 -21.37 -8.96
N LEU A 60 0.14 -21.57 -10.15
CA LEU A 60 0.63 -22.53 -11.13
C LEU A 60 2.06 -22.23 -11.58
N LEU A 61 2.35 -20.98 -11.91
CA LEU A 61 3.68 -20.57 -12.35
C LEU A 61 4.71 -20.67 -11.22
N SER A 62 4.35 -20.31 -10.00
CA SER A 62 5.19 -20.48 -8.81
C SER A 62 5.55 -21.95 -8.59
N LEU A 63 4.55 -22.84 -8.63
CA LEU A 63 4.75 -24.28 -8.47
C LEU A 63 5.56 -24.88 -9.64
N LEU A 64 5.34 -24.39 -10.87
CA LEU A 64 6.10 -24.81 -12.04
C LEU A 64 7.58 -24.43 -11.92
N VAL A 65 7.88 -23.19 -11.54
CA VAL A 65 9.27 -22.72 -11.34
C VAL A 65 9.94 -23.50 -10.22
N PHE A 66 9.27 -23.67 -9.08
CA PHE A 66 9.80 -24.47 -7.98
C PHE A 66 10.05 -25.92 -8.41
N GLY A 67 9.06 -26.57 -9.01
CA GLY A 67 9.12 -27.98 -9.42
C GLY A 67 10.18 -28.26 -10.49
N LEU A 68 10.34 -27.37 -11.47
CA LEU A 68 11.33 -27.51 -12.54
C LEU A 68 12.78 -27.46 -12.01
N PHE A 69 13.04 -26.64 -11.02
CA PHE A 69 14.38 -26.54 -10.42
C PHE A 69 14.61 -27.60 -9.35
N ALA A 70 13.57 -27.95 -8.59
CA ALA A 70 13.63 -29.03 -7.60
C ALA A 70 13.87 -30.39 -8.25
N SER A 71 13.39 -30.62 -9.49
CA SER A 71 13.62 -31.87 -10.23
C SER A 71 15.06 -32.09 -10.67
N SER A 72 15.94 -31.08 -10.56
CA SER A 72 17.37 -31.22 -10.89
C SER A 72 18.14 -32.15 -9.95
N GLY A 73 17.61 -32.44 -8.75
CA GLY A 73 18.29 -33.23 -7.72
C GLY A 73 19.47 -32.52 -7.03
N LEU A 74 19.81 -31.29 -7.44
CA LEU A 74 20.90 -30.51 -6.88
C LEU A 74 20.35 -29.49 -5.88
N ALA A 75 20.75 -29.60 -4.61
CA ALA A 75 20.25 -28.72 -3.55
C ALA A 75 20.42 -27.21 -3.85
N PRO A 76 21.55 -26.72 -4.40
CA PRO A 76 21.68 -25.30 -4.76
C PRO A 76 20.71 -24.85 -5.86
N VAL A 77 20.45 -25.72 -6.85
CA VAL A 77 19.52 -25.43 -7.95
C VAL A 77 18.08 -25.44 -7.43
N ALA A 78 17.73 -26.41 -6.58
CA ALA A 78 16.43 -26.46 -5.92
C ALA A 78 16.18 -25.21 -5.04
N PHE A 79 17.21 -24.71 -4.36
CA PHE A 79 17.13 -23.47 -3.58
C PHE A 79 16.86 -22.25 -4.47
N ILE A 80 17.53 -22.14 -5.62
CA ILE A 80 17.23 -21.09 -6.61
C ILE A 80 15.79 -21.22 -7.11
N GLY A 81 15.32 -22.45 -7.35
CA GLY A 81 13.93 -22.76 -7.69
C GLY A 81 12.92 -22.28 -6.66
N LEU A 82 13.22 -22.51 -5.37
CA LEU A 82 12.40 -22.04 -4.26
C LEU A 82 12.33 -20.51 -4.23
N LEU A 83 13.47 -19.83 -4.34
CA LEU A 83 13.49 -18.36 -4.39
C LEU A 83 12.77 -17.80 -5.62
N GLY A 84 12.94 -18.43 -6.79
CA GLY A 84 12.25 -18.07 -8.01
C GLY A 84 10.73 -18.24 -7.91
N GLY A 85 10.27 -19.38 -7.38
CA GLY A 85 8.85 -19.65 -7.12
C GLY A 85 8.26 -18.65 -6.13
N LEU A 86 8.93 -18.42 -5.00
CA LEU A 86 8.52 -17.41 -4.01
C LEU A 86 8.47 -16.00 -4.60
N ALA A 87 9.41 -15.62 -5.47
CA ALA A 87 9.37 -14.33 -6.16
C ALA A 87 8.14 -14.22 -7.08
N VAL A 88 7.86 -15.26 -7.89
CA VAL A 88 6.65 -15.31 -8.73
C VAL A 88 5.39 -15.18 -7.88
N LEU A 89 5.29 -15.93 -6.79
CA LEU A 89 4.17 -15.88 -5.87
C LEU A 89 4.01 -14.50 -5.24
N PHE A 90 5.11 -13.91 -4.76
CA PHE A 90 5.13 -12.59 -4.14
C PHE A 90 4.64 -11.50 -5.12
N TYR A 91 5.23 -11.40 -6.30
CA TYR A 91 4.83 -10.38 -7.28
C TYR A 91 3.42 -10.61 -7.83
N GLY A 92 3.03 -11.88 -8.03
CA GLY A 92 1.69 -12.21 -8.52
C GLY A 92 0.60 -11.93 -7.48
N LEU A 93 0.81 -12.26 -6.20
CA LEU A 93 -0.13 -11.92 -5.13
C LEU A 93 -0.25 -10.40 -4.95
N ASN A 94 0.84 -9.65 -5.09
CA ASN A 94 0.79 -8.19 -5.09
C ASN A 94 0.00 -7.63 -6.30
N ALA A 95 0.14 -8.24 -7.49
CA ALA A 95 -0.66 -7.86 -8.65
C ALA A 95 -2.16 -8.12 -8.43
N VAL A 96 -2.51 -9.26 -7.83
CA VAL A 96 -3.89 -9.57 -7.40
C VAL A 96 -4.39 -8.55 -6.38
N GLY A 97 -3.59 -8.22 -5.37
CA GLY A 97 -3.91 -7.22 -4.37
C GLY A 97 -4.14 -5.82 -4.95
N ILE A 98 -3.31 -5.38 -5.89
CA ILE A 98 -3.51 -4.12 -6.62
C ILE A 98 -4.84 -4.15 -7.40
N MET A 99 -5.17 -5.26 -8.07
CA MET A 99 -6.45 -5.36 -8.77
C MET A 99 -7.65 -5.27 -7.81
N LEU A 100 -7.59 -5.97 -6.68
CA LEU A 100 -8.66 -5.94 -5.68
C LEU A 100 -8.75 -4.59 -4.97
N MET A 101 -7.63 -3.92 -4.75
CA MET A 101 -7.57 -2.57 -4.18
C MET A 101 -8.17 -1.54 -5.15
N ASP A 102 -7.81 -1.59 -6.43
CA ASP A 102 -8.37 -0.71 -7.46
C ASP A 102 -9.89 -0.96 -7.63
N ASP A 103 -10.34 -2.21 -7.56
CA ASP A 103 -11.76 -2.57 -7.57
C ASP A 103 -12.52 -1.99 -6.35
N CYS A 104 -11.95 -2.15 -5.15
CA CYS A 104 -12.55 -1.59 -3.92
C CYS A 104 -12.56 -0.05 -3.90
N ARG A 105 -11.55 0.60 -4.49
CA ARG A 105 -11.43 2.07 -4.51
C ARG A 105 -12.24 2.74 -5.61
N LEU A 106 -12.19 2.19 -6.82
CA LEU A 106 -12.64 2.86 -8.03
C LEU A 106 -13.87 2.20 -8.66
N GLY A 107 -14.23 0.97 -8.24
CA GLY A 107 -15.31 0.20 -8.86
C GLY A 107 -15.07 -0.12 -10.34
N GLN A 108 -13.82 -0.08 -10.80
CA GLN A 108 -13.45 -0.31 -12.19
C GLN A 108 -12.80 -1.68 -12.36
N VAL A 109 -13.12 -2.39 -13.45
CA VAL A 109 -12.49 -3.66 -13.78
C VAL A 109 -11.04 -3.43 -14.23
N PRO A 110 -10.02 -3.74 -13.40
CA PRO A 110 -8.65 -3.33 -13.69
C PRO A 110 -8.06 -4.07 -14.88
N SER A 111 -7.15 -3.43 -15.61
CA SER A 111 -6.40 -4.11 -16.66
C SER A 111 -5.31 -5.00 -16.03
N LEU A 112 -5.26 -6.27 -16.43
CA LEU A 112 -4.29 -7.25 -15.90
C LEU A 112 -2.85 -6.78 -16.08
N ARG A 113 -2.55 -6.23 -17.27
CA ARG A 113 -1.22 -5.76 -17.65
C ARG A 113 -0.75 -4.58 -16.79
N SER A 114 -1.65 -3.64 -16.47
CA SER A 114 -1.29 -2.50 -15.62
C SER A 114 -1.01 -2.93 -14.19
N ALA A 115 -1.81 -3.87 -13.66
CA ALA A 115 -1.62 -4.40 -12.31
C ALA A 115 -0.27 -5.13 -12.18
N VAL A 116 0.07 -6.01 -13.13
CA VAL A 116 1.36 -6.72 -13.12
C VAL A 116 2.54 -5.75 -13.23
N ARG A 117 2.47 -4.76 -14.13
CA ARG A 117 3.53 -3.76 -14.26
C ARG A 117 3.71 -2.96 -12.96
N ARG A 118 2.60 -2.55 -12.33
CA ARG A 118 2.62 -1.81 -11.06
C ARG A 118 3.16 -2.69 -9.93
N ALA A 119 2.81 -3.97 -9.89
CA ALA A 119 3.36 -4.91 -8.90
C ALA A 119 4.89 -5.02 -9.03
N LEU A 120 5.41 -5.19 -10.25
CA LEU A 120 6.86 -5.30 -10.47
C LEU A 120 7.61 -4.03 -10.03
N THR A 121 7.04 -2.85 -10.24
CA THR A 121 7.69 -1.58 -9.89
C THR A 121 7.49 -1.13 -8.44
N SER A 122 6.52 -1.68 -7.70
CA SER A 122 6.18 -1.20 -6.35
C SER A 122 6.27 -2.25 -5.25
N SER A 123 6.19 -3.56 -5.54
CA SER A 123 6.11 -4.59 -4.49
C SER A 123 7.36 -4.66 -3.62
N HIS A 124 8.54 -4.29 -4.15
CA HIS A 124 9.76 -4.21 -3.34
C HIS A 124 9.62 -3.23 -2.15
N ARG A 125 8.73 -2.23 -2.26
CA ARG A 125 8.43 -1.30 -1.16
C ARG A 125 7.73 -1.99 -0.01
N VAL A 126 6.90 -3.01 -0.26
CA VAL A 126 6.30 -3.85 0.79
C VAL A 126 7.41 -4.50 1.62
N LEU A 127 8.44 -5.01 0.94
CA LEU A 127 9.59 -5.62 1.61
C LEU A 127 10.39 -4.59 2.42
N ALA A 128 10.59 -3.37 1.89
CA ALA A 128 11.24 -2.30 2.62
C ALA A 128 10.46 -1.90 3.90
N VAL A 129 9.14 -1.74 3.82
CA VAL A 129 8.30 -1.44 4.99
C VAL A 129 8.34 -2.59 6.00
N ALA A 130 8.28 -3.85 5.53
CA ALA A 130 8.38 -5.03 6.39
C ALA A 130 9.74 -5.09 7.12
N LEU A 131 10.84 -4.79 6.42
CA LEU A 131 12.19 -4.73 7.01
C LEU A 131 12.31 -3.63 8.07
N ILE A 132 11.74 -2.44 7.82
CA ILE A 132 11.71 -1.36 8.82
C ILE A 132 10.94 -1.80 10.06
N ALA A 133 9.77 -2.40 9.87
CA ALA A 133 8.93 -2.85 10.98
C ALA A 133 9.59 -3.98 11.78
N LEU A 134 10.24 -4.93 11.09
CA LEU A 134 11.04 -5.98 11.71
C LEU A 134 12.23 -5.39 12.47
N GLY A 135 12.94 -4.41 11.90
CA GLY A 135 14.02 -3.69 12.58
C GLY A 135 13.54 -3.01 13.87
N GLY A 136 12.36 -2.39 13.84
CA GLY A 136 11.72 -1.82 15.03
C GLY A 136 11.41 -2.87 16.10
N MET A 137 10.89 -4.03 15.71
CA MET A 137 10.62 -5.13 16.64
C MET A 137 11.91 -5.71 17.23
N LEU A 138 12.95 -5.90 16.41
CA LEU A 138 14.26 -6.37 16.87
C LEU A 138 14.90 -5.37 17.84
N ALA A 139 14.77 -4.06 17.60
CA ALA A 139 15.23 -3.03 18.53
C ALA A 139 14.48 -3.09 19.87
N LEU A 140 13.16 -3.32 19.85
CA LEU A 140 12.36 -3.51 21.06
C LEU A 140 12.78 -4.77 21.83
N VAL A 141 12.99 -5.89 21.13
CA VAL A 141 13.50 -7.14 21.72
C VAL A 141 14.89 -6.93 22.33
N ALA A 142 15.79 -6.21 21.65
CA ALA A 142 17.11 -5.88 22.17
C ALA A 142 17.04 -5.00 23.43
N LEU A 143 16.14 -4.02 23.47
CA LEU A 143 15.89 -3.19 24.64
C LEU A 143 15.42 -4.02 25.84
N VAL A 144 14.44 -4.91 25.63
CA VAL A 144 13.97 -5.83 26.67
C VAL A 144 15.10 -6.77 27.12
N ALA A 145 15.87 -7.32 26.19
CA ALA A 145 17.01 -8.16 26.51
C ALA A 145 18.04 -7.42 27.37
N LEU A 146 18.33 -6.15 27.07
CA LEU A 146 19.20 -5.31 27.89
C LEU A 146 18.63 -5.11 29.30
N LEU A 147 17.33 -4.80 29.45
CA LEU A 147 16.68 -4.69 30.76
C LEU A 147 16.79 -6.00 31.57
N LEU A 148 16.67 -7.15 30.92
CA LEU A 148 16.85 -8.46 31.55
C LEU A 148 18.31 -8.71 31.96
N VAL A 149 19.29 -8.21 31.19
CA VAL A 149 20.71 -8.24 31.60
C VAL A 149 20.93 -7.42 32.88
N LEU A 150 20.28 -6.26 33.02
CA LEU A 150 20.33 -5.47 34.26
C LEU A 150 19.75 -6.24 35.47
N CYS A 151 18.81 -7.16 35.25
CA CYS A 151 18.26 -8.01 36.31
C CYS A 151 19.28 -9.05 36.86
N LYS A 152 20.48 -9.15 36.29
CA LYS A 152 21.54 -10.06 36.77
C LYS A 152 22.28 -9.53 38.02
N ILE A 153 22.03 -8.28 38.45
CA ILE A 153 22.68 -7.69 39.62
C ILE A 153 22.24 -8.43 40.89
N PRO A 154 23.15 -8.96 41.73
CA PRO A 154 22.77 -9.66 42.95
C PRO A 154 22.00 -8.73 43.91
N LEU A 155 21.01 -9.27 44.62
CA LEU A 155 20.08 -8.59 45.53
C LEU A 155 19.03 -7.67 44.86
N LEU A 156 19.41 -6.80 43.91
CA LEU A 156 18.47 -5.92 43.20
C LEU A 156 17.74 -6.63 42.04
N GLY A 157 18.38 -7.63 41.44
CA GLY A 157 17.91 -8.38 40.29
C GLY A 157 16.54 -9.03 40.47
N PRO A 158 16.29 -9.79 41.55
CA PRO A 158 14.98 -10.39 41.79
C PRO A 158 13.84 -9.36 41.93
N LEU A 159 14.12 -8.22 42.58
CA LEU A 159 13.15 -7.14 42.74
C LEU A 159 12.83 -6.46 41.41
N LEU A 160 13.84 -6.16 40.60
CA LEU A 160 13.67 -5.59 39.26
C LEU A 160 12.96 -6.56 38.31
N PHE A 161 13.34 -7.85 38.35
CA PHE A 161 12.77 -8.89 37.51
C PHE A 161 11.27 -9.11 37.77
N ALA A 162 10.82 -8.98 39.02
CA ALA A 162 9.41 -9.06 39.39
C ALA A 162 8.52 -8.06 38.63
N ALA A 163 9.07 -6.89 38.27
CA ALA A 163 8.37 -5.88 37.46
C ALA A 163 8.71 -5.96 35.96
N VAL A 164 9.98 -6.17 35.61
CA VAL A 164 10.44 -6.17 34.21
C VAL A 164 9.87 -7.33 33.42
N LEU A 165 9.76 -8.53 34.00
CA LEU A 165 9.24 -9.70 33.29
C LEU A 165 7.78 -9.49 32.82
N PRO A 166 6.79 -9.22 33.69
CA PRO A 166 5.40 -9.06 33.25
C PRO A 166 5.24 -7.86 32.30
N LEU A 167 5.93 -6.74 32.58
CA LEU A 167 5.84 -5.56 31.72
C LEU A 167 6.40 -5.84 30.31
N SER A 168 7.54 -6.53 30.23
CA SER A 168 8.16 -6.91 28.97
C SER A 168 7.31 -7.92 28.20
N THR A 169 6.70 -8.89 28.89
CA THR A 169 5.78 -9.86 28.28
C THR A 169 4.57 -9.16 27.65
N VAL A 170 3.92 -8.24 28.39
CA VAL A 170 2.78 -7.48 27.87
C VAL A 170 3.21 -6.59 26.71
N LEU A 171 4.35 -5.90 26.82
CA LEU A 171 4.88 -5.02 25.79
C LEU A 171 5.22 -5.77 24.50
N LEU A 172 5.98 -6.87 24.59
CA LEU A 172 6.34 -7.68 23.43
C LEU A 172 5.13 -8.40 22.83
N GLY A 173 4.21 -8.89 23.66
CA GLY A 173 2.96 -9.51 23.20
C GLY A 173 2.08 -8.52 22.43
N ALA A 174 1.87 -7.32 22.97
CA ALA A 174 1.11 -6.27 22.32
C ALA A 174 1.81 -5.76 21.04
N ALA A 175 3.13 -5.60 21.06
CA ALA A 175 3.91 -5.21 19.88
C ALA A 175 3.87 -6.27 18.78
N ALA A 176 4.01 -7.55 19.14
CA ALA A 176 3.91 -8.66 18.19
C ALA A 176 2.50 -8.77 17.61
N LEU A 177 1.46 -8.63 18.44
CA LEU A 177 0.07 -8.59 17.98
C LEU A 177 -0.14 -7.43 17.00
N ALA A 178 0.22 -6.21 17.38
CA ALA A 178 0.08 -5.04 16.50
C ALA A 178 0.88 -5.19 15.20
N LEU A 179 2.09 -5.75 15.26
CA LEU A 179 2.94 -5.92 14.10
C LEU A 179 2.42 -7.00 13.15
N PHE A 180 2.27 -8.23 13.64
CA PHE A 180 1.97 -9.38 12.78
C PHE A 180 0.49 -9.49 12.43
N TYR A 181 -0.40 -9.08 13.34
CA TYR A 181 -1.83 -9.18 13.11
C TYR A 181 -2.34 -8.00 12.28
N VAL A 182 -1.93 -6.77 12.58
CA VAL A 182 -2.48 -5.56 11.95
C VAL A 182 -1.53 -4.94 10.94
N TYR A 183 -0.29 -4.65 11.35
CA TYR A 183 0.62 -3.84 10.55
C TYR A 183 1.06 -4.55 9.25
N VAL A 184 1.44 -5.83 9.34
CA VAL A 184 1.90 -6.63 8.19
C VAL A 184 0.83 -6.77 7.10
N PRO A 185 -0.41 -7.22 7.36
CA PRO A 185 -1.42 -7.35 6.29
C PRO A 185 -1.82 -6.00 5.68
N LEU A 186 -1.90 -4.94 6.49
CA LEU A 186 -2.23 -3.61 6.00
C LEU A 186 -1.07 -2.93 5.26
N THR A 187 0.17 -3.39 5.44
CA THR A 187 1.35 -2.86 4.72
C THR A 187 1.19 -3.02 3.21
N ALA A 188 0.77 -4.21 2.77
CA ALA A 188 0.57 -4.46 1.35
C ALA A 188 -0.54 -3.55 0.80
N CYS A 189 -1.64 -3.40 1.54
CA CYS A 189 -2.72 -2.48 1.21
C CYS A 189 -2.22 -1.05 1.04
N ALA A 190 -1.45 -0.51 1.99
CA ALA A 190 -0.90 0.84 1.89
C ALA A 190 -0.06 1.04 0.62
N ILE A 191 0.80 0.07 0.27
CA ILE A 191 1.63 0.16 -0.94
C ILE A 191 0.80 0.04 -2.23
N TRP A 192 -0.23 -0.82 -2.26
CA TRP A 192 -1.12 -0.95 -3.42
C TRP A 192 -1.84 0.36 -3.76
N THR A 193 -2.04 1.21 -2.77
CA THR A 193 -2.64 2.55 -2.95
C THR A 193 -1.67 3.60 -3.50
N GLY A 194 -0.41 3.21 -3.74
CA GLY A 194 0.63 4.07 -4.30
C GLY A 194 1.45 4.83 -3.27
N ALA A 195 1.29 4.56 -1.97
CA ALA A 195 2.07 5.21 -0.93
C ALA A 195 3.58 4.94 -1.09
N SER A 196 4.41 5.93 -0.76
CA SER A 196 5.84 5.71 -0.56
C SER A 196 6.09 4.94 0.74
N VAL A 197 7.29 4.38 0.91
CA VAL A 197 7.66 3.56 2.09
C VAL A 197 7.43 4.34 3.40
N MET A 198 7.91 5.59 3.48
CA MET A 198 7.75 6.41 4.69
C MET A 198 6.31 6.83 4.94
N GLN A 199 5.54 7.12 3.87
CA GLN A 199 4.11 7.42 3.99
C GLN A 199 3.31 6.20 4.47
N ALA A 200 3.63 5.00 3.97
CA ALA A 200 3.00 3.77 4.45
C ALA A 200 3.27 3.56 5.94
N VAL A 201 4.53 3.69 6.37
CA VAL A 201 4.93 3.57 7.79
C VAL A 201 4.18 4.58 8.65
N SER A 202 4.12 5.86 8.26
CA SER A 202 3.48 6.89 9.07
C SER A 202 1.97 6.70 9.21
N VAL A 203 1.29 6.34 8.12
CA VAL A 203 -0.16 6.02 8.13
C VAL A 203 -0.42 4.80 8.98
N LEU A 204 0.32 3.71 8.78
CA LEU A 204 0.14 2.46 9.53
C LEU A 204 0.42 2.63 11.03
N LEU A 205 1.47 3.37 11.41
CA LEU A 205 1.73 3.69 12.81
C LEU A 205 0.60 4.53 13.42
N THR A 206 -0.02 5.40 12.64
CA THR A 206 -1.17 6.20 13.09
C THR A 206 -2.40 5.30 13.28
N VAL A 207 -2.68 4.40 12.33
CA VAL A 207 -3.75 3.38 12.44
C VAL A 207 -3.56 2.52 13.69
N VAL A 208 -2.35 1.98 13.88
CA VAL A 208 -1.99 1.16 15.05
C VAL A 208 -2.11 1.93 16.37
N ARG A 209 -1.92 3.25 16.39
CA ARG A 209 -2.03 4.04 17.63
C ARG A 209 -3.45 4.47 17.94
N ARG A 210 -4.26 4.78 16.93
CA ARG A 210 -5.58 5.40 17.11
C ARG A 210 -6.74 4.43 16.97
N ARG A 211 -6.58 3.38 16.17
CA ARG A 211 -7.68 2.49 15.75
C ARG A 211 -7.37 1.00 15.94
N LEU A 212 -6.34 0.67 16.73
CA LEU A 212 -5.90 -0.71 16.92
C LEU A 212 -7.05 -1.67 17.24
N LEU A 213 -7.88 -1.29 18.22
CA LEU A 213 -8.96 -2.15 18.68
C LEU A 213 -10.02 -2.37 17.59
N THR A 214 -10.43 -1.30 16.90
CA THR A 214 -11.40 -1.39 15.80
C THR A 214 -10.89 -2.28 14.68
N VAL A 215 -9.64 -2.08 14.26
CA VAL A 215 -9.02 -2.85 13.18
C VAL A 215 -8.84 -4.32 13.58
N ILE A 216 -8.38 -4.59 14.81
CA ILE A 216 -8.27 -5.96 15.33
C ILE A 216 -9.63 -6.66 15.31
N LEU A 217 -10.70 -5.98 15.73
CA LEU A 217 -12.04 -6.58 15.73
C LEU A 217 -12.51 -6.90 14.30
N GLN A 218 -12.25 -6.01 13.34
CA GLN A 218 -12.58 -6.25 11.93
C GLN A 218 -11.77 -7.40 11.32
N GLU A 219 -10.45 -7.42 11.56
CA GLU A 219 -9.57 -8.50 11.10
C GLU A 219 -9.90 -9.83 11.77
N PHE A 220 -10.36 -9.82 13.02
CA PHE A 220 -10.82 -11.02 13.74
C PHE A 220 -12.07 -11.60 13.09
N VAL A 221 -13.07 -10.77 12.82
CA VAL A 221 -14.28 -11.21 12.11
C VAL A 221 -13.95 -11.71 10.70
N LEU A 222 -13.10 -10.99 9.96
CA LEU A 222 -12.63 -11.42 8.64
C LEU A 222 -11.92 -12.77 8.70
N THR A 223 -11.01 -12.96 9.66
CA THR A 223 -10.26 -14.20 9.85
C THR A 223 -11.21 -15.35 10.17
N LEU A 224 -12.22 -15.12 11.02
CA LEU A 224 -13.22 -16.14 11.35
C LEU A 224 -13.99 -16.58 10.10
N ILE A 225 -14.44 -15.64 9.28
CA ILE A 225 -15.12 -15.93 8.00
C ILE A 225 -14.20 -16.74 7.09
N VAL A 226 -12.95 -16.30 6.91
CA VAL A 226 -11.96 -16.97 6.06
C VAL A 226 -11.64 -18.38 6.58
N VAL A 227 -11.55 -18.59 7.89
CA VAL A 227 -11.35 -19.90 8.51
C VAL A 227 -12.54 -20.82 8.22
N VAL A 228 -13.77 -20.35 8.37
CA VAL A 228 -14.98 -21.14 8.07
C VAL A 228 -15.01 -21.52 6.58
N VAL A 229 -14.77 -20.56 5.68
CA VAL A 229 -14.73 -20.83 4.23
C VAL A 229 -13.60 -21.81 3.89
N SER A 230 -12.40 -21.62 4.46
CA SER A 230 -11.26 -22.51 4.26
C SER A 230 -11.53 -23.91 4.79
N PHE A 231 -12.21 -24.03 5.93
CA PHE A 231 -12.61 -25.31 6.52
C PHE A 231 -13.61 -26.04 5.61
N VAL A 232 -14.63 -25.36 5.10
CA VAL A 232 -15.61 -25.96 4.17
C VAL A 232 -14.93 -26.44 2.89
N VAL A 233 -14.15 -25.57 2.24
CA VAL A 233 -13.41 -25.92 1.02
C VAL A 233 -12.42 -27.07 1.29
N GLY A 234 -11.67 -26.98 2.38
CA GLY A 234 -10.71 -27.98 2.80
C GLY A 234 -11.36 -29.33 3.12
N ALA A 235 -12.50 -29.36 3.81
CA ALA A 235 -13.23 -30.58 4.13
C ALA A 235 -13.74 -31.28 2.88
N VAL A 236 -14.32 -30.54 1.92
CA VAL A 236 -14.79 -31.10 0.64
C VAL A 236 -13.63 -31.73 -0.13
N LEU A 237 -12.48 -31.05 -0.20
CA LEU A 237 -11.31 -31.55 -0.90
C LEU A 237 -10.63 -32.72 -0.19
N MET A 238 -10.55 -32.69 1.14
CA MET A 238 -10.00 -33.80 1.92
C MET A 238 -10.88 -35.05 1.82
N MET A 239 -12.21 -34.89 1.78
CA MET A 239 -13.13 -35.98 1.53
C MET A 239 -12.92 -36.58 0.13
N GLY A 240 -12.85 -35.72 -0.90
CA GLY A 240 -12.56 -36.15 -2.27
C GLY A 240 -11.20 -36.86 -2.39
N LEU A 241 -10.16 -36.26 -1.81
CA LEU A 241 -8.82 -36.83 -1.78
C LEU A 241 -8.79 -38.18 -1.05
N SER A 242 -9.52 -38.33 0.05
CA SER A 242 -9.59 -39.59 0.80
C SER A 242 -10.26 -40.69 -0.01
N ILE A 243 -11.36 -40.38 -0.70
CA ILE A 243 -12.05 -41.33 -1.58
C ILE A 243 -11.12 -41.73 -2.74
N THR A 244 -10.54 -40.77 -3.45
CA THR A 244 -9.62 -41.06 -4.56
C THR A 244 -8.40 -41.84 -4.10
N ALA A 245 -7.78 -41.46 -2.97
CA ALA A 245 -6.64 -42.17 -2.41
C ALA A 245 -6.98 -43.62 -2.03
N SER A 246 -8.17 -43.86 -1.45
CA SER A 246 -8.63 -45.21 -1.13
C SER A 246 -8.84 -46.09 -2.36
N LEU A 247 -9.41 -45.53 -3.43
CA LEU A 247 -9.58 -46.22 -4.71
C LEU A 247 -8.23 -46.49 -5.38
N SER A 248 -7.33 -45.49 -5.40
CA SER A 248 -5.98 -45.64 -5.92
C SER A 248 -5.18 -46.69 -5.16
N ALA A 249 -5.32 -46.78 -3.82
CA ALA A 249 -4.68 -47.82 -3.02
C ALA A 249 -5.20 -49.22 -3.37
N GLY A 250 -6.51 -49.36 -3.64
CA GLY A 250 -7.11 -50.63 -4.06
C GLY A 250 -6.62 -51.10 -5.44
N ILE A 251 -6.37 -50.16 -6.37
CA ILE A 251 -5.96 -50.47 -7.75
C ILE A 251 -4.44 -50.61 -7.89
N LEU A 252 -3.68 -49.67 -7.33
CA LEU A 252 -2.20 -49.61 -7.45
C LEU A 252 -1.50 -50.43 -6.37
N GLY A 253 -2.24 -50.93 -5.39
CA GLY A 253 -1.74 -51.66 -4.22
C GLY A 253 -1.30 -50.74 -3.08
N PRO A 254 -1.25 -51.25 -1.83
CA PRO A 254 -0.89 -50.45 -0.64
C PRO A 254 0.51 -49.84 -0.72
N GLN A 255 1.40 -50.49 -1.47
CA GLN A 255 2.80 -50.09 -1.64
C GLN A 255 2.92 -48.79 -2.45
N ALA A 256 1.93 -48.48 -3.30
CA ALA A 256 1.96 -47.32 -4.20
C ALA A 256 1.84 -45.98 -3.48
N LEU A 257 1.23 -45.94 -2.29
CA LEU A 257 1.14 -44.73 -1.46
C LEU A 257 2.04 -44.81 -0.21
N SER A 258 2.83 -45.89 -0.07
CA SER A 258 3.71 -46.09 1.06
C SER A 258 4.98 -45.23 0.94
N ILE A 259 5.39 -44.61 2.04
CA ILE A 259 6.72 -44.02 2.16
C ILE A 259 7.69 -45.19 2.35
N ASN A 260 8.50 -45.49 1.34
CA ASN A 260 9.55 -46.49 1.47
C ASN A 260 10.75 -45.88 2.23
N PRO A 261 11.02 -46.32 3.48
CA PRO A 261 12.12 -45.76 4.28
C PRO A 261 13.49 -46.00 3.65
N ALA A 262 13.66 -47.07 2.86
CA ALA A 262 14.90 -47.33 2.13
C ALA A 262 15.11 -46.34 0.97
N GLY A 263 14.04 -45.92 0.30
CA GLY A 263 14.10 -44.86 -0.71
C GLY A 263 14.44 -43.51 -0.07
N LEU A 264 13.81 -43.21 1.07
CA LEU A 264 14.02 -41.95 1.79
C LEU A 264 15.47 -41.81 2.31
N MET A 265 16.11 -42.91 2.72
CA MET A 265 17.54 -42.97 3.05
C MET A 265 18.48 -42.81 1.83
N MET A 266 18.05 -43.25 0.64
CA MET A 266 18.81 -43.13 -0.61
C MET A 266 18.55 -41.80 -1.35
N GLY A 267 17.84 -40.85 -0.73
CA GLY A 267 17.52 -39.55 -1.33
C GLY A 267 16.38 -39.57 -2.36
N TYR A 268 15.71 -40.71 -2.53
CA TYR A 268 14.55 -40.87 -3.42
C TYR A 268 13.28 -41.10 -2.59
N ALA A 269 12.47 -40.06 -2.44
CA ALA A 269 11.25 -40.14 -1.65
C ALA A 269 10.18 -41.05 -2.31
N GLY A 270 10.18 -42.33 -1.93
CA GLY A 270 9.05 -43.26 -2.14
C GLY A 270 8.80 -43.69 -3.58
N SER A 271 7.62 -44.29 -3.80
CA SER A 271 7.12 -44.67 -5.13
C SER A 271 6.87 -43.42 -5.99
N SER A 272 6.99 -43.54 -7.32
CA SER A 272 6.64 -42.46 -8.26
C SER A 272 5.18 -41.99 -8.11
N HIS A 273 4.29 -42.89 -7.71
CA HIS A 273 2.89 -42.59 -7.40
C HIS A 273 2.72 -41.74 -6.14
N LEU A 274 3.51 -41.97 -5.08
CA LEU A 274 3.49 -41.13 -3.89
C LEU A 274 3.99 -39.72 -4.21
N LEU A 275 5.08 -39.61 -4.98
CA LEU A 275 5.59 -38.31 -5.42
C LEU A 275 4.53 -37.55 -6.24
N ALA A 276 3.87 -38.24 -7.17
CA ALA A 276 2.77 -37.67 -7.96
C ALA A 276 1.58 -37.25 -7.07
N ALA A 277 1.24 -38.03 -6.04
CA ALA A 277 0.18 -37.69 -5.09
C ALA A 277 0.53 -36.45 -4.25
N ILE A 278 1.79 -36.27 -3.85
CA ILE A 278 2.25 -35.07 -3.14
C ILE A 278 2.16 -33.84 -4.05
N VAL A 279 2.64 -33.94 -5.30
CA VAL A 279 2.55 -32.83 -6.26
C VAL A 279 1.09 -32.48 -6.58
N GLY A 280 0.26 -33.49 -6.87
CA GLY A 280 -1.16 -33.29 -7.11
C GLY A 280 -1.90 -32.71 -5.89
N GLY A 281 -1.58 -33.19 -4.69
CA GLY A 281 -2.17 -32.73 -3.43
C GLY A 281 -1.77 -31.29 -3.08
N THR A 282 -0.51 -30.92 -3.26
CA THR A 282 -0.05 -29.52 -3.06
C THR A 282 -0.68 -28.57 -4.07
N LEU A 283 -0.79 -28.98 -5.34
CA LEU A 283 -1.49 -28.20 -6.35
C LEU A 283 -2.96 -28.03 -6.01
N LEU A 284 -3.65 -29.10 -5.62
CA LEU A 284 -5.05 -29.06 -5.21
C LEU A 284 -5.26 -28.15 -4.00
N ALA A 285 -4.42 -28.27 -2.98
CA ALA A 285 -4.47 -27.42 -1.78
C ALA A 285 -4.20 -25.95 -2.11
N ALA A 286 -3.27 -25.66 -3.01
CA ALA A 286 -2.96 -24.30 -3.42
C ALA A 286 -4.13 -23.67 -4.22
N LEU A 287 -4.75 -24.43 -5.13
CA LEU A 287 -5.95 -23.99 -5.85
C LEU A 287 -7.14 -23.79 -4.90
N ALA A 288 -7.30 -24.65 -3.91
CA ALA A 288 -8.30 -24.53 -2.86
C ALA A 288 -8.19 -23.22 -2.08
N GLY A 289 -6.95 -22.82 -1.77
CA GLY A 289 -6.63 -21.62 -1.01
C GLY A 289 -6.90 -20.32 -1.78
N ILE A 290 -7.13 -20.36 -3.09
CA ILE A 290 -7.36 -19.16 -3.90
C ILE A 290 -8.62 -18.43 -3.44
N VAL A 291 -9.75 -19.14 -3.29
CA VAL A 291 -11.03 -18.50 -2.94
C VAL A 291 -10.96 -17.86 -1.54
N PRO A 292 -10.53 -18.56 -0.47
CA PRO A 292 -10.30 -17.92 0.83
C PRO A 292 -9.26 -16.80 0.78
N GLY A 293 -8.19 -16.96 0.00
CA GLY A 293 -7.15 -15.95 -0.17
C GLY A 293 -7.65 -14.66 -0.80
N LEU A 294 -8.52 -14.75 -1.82
CA LEU A 294 -9.15 -13.58 -2.44
C LEU A 294 -10.09 -12.86 -1.46
N ILE A 295 -10.89 -13.61 -0.69
CA ILE A 295 -11.76 -13.05 0.36
C ILE A 295 -10.91 -12.31 1.39
N LEU A 296 -9.81 -12.92 1.83
CA LEU A 296 -8.89 -12.34 2.80
C LEU A 296 -8.26 -11.04 2.29
N ILE A 297 -7.68 -11.06 1.08
CA ILE A 297 -7.05 -9.87 0.49
C ILE A 297 -8.08 -8.75 0.28
N GLN A 298 -9.26 -9.07 -0.24
CA GLN A 298 -10.31 -8.06 -0.43
C GLN A 298 -10.79 -7.48 0.90
N GLY A 299 -10.93 -8.33 1.93
CA GLY A 299 -11.26 -7.90 3.28
C GLY A 299 -10.22 -6.92 3.84
N PHE A 300 -8.94 -7.24 3.71
CA PHE A 300 -7.86 -6.32 4.11
C PHE A 300 -7.89 -5.00 3.35
N CYS A 301 -8.15 -5.01 2.04
CA CYS A 301 -8.30 -3.77 1.27
C CYS A 301 -9.41 -2.88 1.85
N ARG A 302 -10.58 -3.44 2.18
CA ARG A 302 -11.70 -2.68 2.74
C ARG A 302 -11.41 -2.15 4.14
N ILE A 303 -10.87 -2.99 5.02
CA ILE A 303 -10.46 -2.61 6.38
C ILE A 303 -9.43 -1.48 6.33
N TYR A 304 -8.45 -1.59 5.44
CA TYR A 304 -7.45 -0.55 5.23
C TYR A 304 -8.09 0.79 4.83
N LEU A 305 -9.00 0.78 3.84
CA LEU A 305 -9.64 2.01 3.36
C LEU A 305 -10.51 2.65 4.42
N GLU A 306 -11.31 1.85 5.12
CA GLU A 306 -12.11 2.34 6.23
C GLU A 306 -11.23 2.95 7.34
N ALA A 307 -10.14 2.28 7.70
CA ALA A 307 -9.18 2.77 8.68
C ALA A 307 -8.46 4.06 8.22
N SER A 308 -8.12 4.18 6.93
CA SER A 308 -7.46 5.38 6.39
C SER A 308 -8.40 6.56 6.21
N ASP A 309 -9.63 6.31 5.75
CA ASP A 309 -10.62 7.35 5.48
C ASP A 309 -11.15 7.94 6.78
N SER A 310 -11.34 7.10 7.79
CA SER A 310 -11.76 7.52 9.12
C SER A 310 -10.67 8.32 9.86
N LEU A 311 -9.39 8.14 9.53
CA LEU A 311 -8.31 9.03 9.98
C LEU A 311 -8.33 10.38 9.25
N ALA A 312 -8.67 10.39 7.95
CA ALA A 312 -8.82 11.62 7.17
C ALA A 312 -10.00 12.47 7.64
N GLY A 313 -11.11 11.84 8.06
CA GLY A 313 -12.28 12.53 8.64
C GLY A 313 -12.09 13.00 10.08
N GLU A 314 -11.18 12.38 10.85
CA GLU A 314 -10.85 12.78 12.22
C GLU A 314 -9.86 13.94 12.30
N LEU A 315 -9.06 14.16 11.25
CA LEU A 315 -8.39 15.44 11.07
C LEU A 315 -9.50 16.45 10.81
N PRO A 316 -9.84 17.32 11.78
CA PRO A 316 -10.72 18.42 11.44
C PRO A 316 -10.01 19.21 10.33
N THR A 317 -10.76 19.97 9.55
CA THR A 317 -10.27 21.09 8.74
C THR A 317 -9.26 22.01 9.45
N ARG A 318 -8.96 21.79 10.74
CA ARG A 318 -7.85 22.31 11.52
C ARG A 318 -6.47 22.30 10.86
N THR A 319 -6.09 21.37 9.99
CA THR A 319 -4.78 21.54 9.30
C THR A 319 -4.86 22.58 8.17
N GLY A 320 -6.02 22.71 7.53
CA GLY A 320 -6.29 23.79 6.58
C GLY A 320 -6.43 25.14 7.28
N ASP A 321 -7.21 25.19 8.36
CA ASP A 321 -7.45 26.40 9.15
C ASP A 321 -6.23 26.80 9.97
N ASP A 322 -5.44 25.87 10.52
CA ASP A 322 -4.21 26.20 11.27
C ASP A 322 -3.10 26.66 10.33
N VAL A 323 -2.97 26.10 9.12
CA VAL A 323 -2.02 26.59 8.09
C VAL A 323 -2.45 27.93 7.53
N LEU A 324 -3.75 28.14 7.29
CA LEU A 324 -4.30 29.43 6.86
C LEU A 324 -4.19 30.49 7.97
N ASN A 325 -4.40 30.11 9.23
CA ASN A 325 -4.25 30.98 10.40
C ASN A 325 -2.78 31.27 10.73
N THR A 326 -1.85 30.32 10.53
CA THR A 326 -0.41 30.61 10.66
C THR A 326 0.09 31.46 9.51
N ALA A 327 -0.35 31.22 8.27
CA ALA A 327 -0.04 32.10 7.14
C ALA A 327 -0.62 33.52 7.32
N ALA A 328 -1.84 33.64 7.86
CA ALA A 328 -2.44 34.94 8.18
C ALA A 328 -1.72 35.65 9.33
N ARG A 329 -1.29 34.91 10.37
CA ARG A 329 -0.49 35.46 11.48
C ARG A 329 0.91 35.90 11.04
N LEU A 330 1.54 35.19 10.11
CA LEU A 330 2.84 35.57 9.55
C LEU A 330 2.72 36.85 8.70
N ARG A 331 1.68 36.96 7.87
CA ARG A 331 1.41 38.19 7.10
C ARG A 331 1.11 39.40 7.99
N ALA A 332 0.32 39.21 9.06
CA ALA A 332 0.05 40.27 10.02
C ALA A 332 1.30 40.69 10.82
N ALA A 333 2.20 39.75 11.11
CA ALA A 333 3.49 40.03 11.75
C ALA A 333 4.46 40.79 10.81
N GLU A 334 4.46 40.46 9.52
CA GLU A 334 5.25 41.19 8.51
C GLU A 334 4.72 42.62 8.29
N GLU A 335 3.40 42.81 8.26
CA GLU A 335 2.80 44.14 8.13
C GLU A 335 3.08 45.05 9.34
N THR A 336 3.03 44.49 10.55
CA THR A 336 3.38 45.24 11.77
C THR A 336 4.87 45.55 11.86
N ALA A 337 5.75 44.63 11.43
CA ALA A 337 7.18 44.89 11.32
C ALA A 337 7.49 45.99 10.29
N GLN A 338 6.85 45.98 9.12
CA GLN A 338 7.03 47.03 8.11
C GLN A 338 6.48 48.39 8.56
N ALA A 339 5.37 48.42 9.29
CA ALA A 339 4.83 49.66 9.86
C ALA A 339 5.81 50.27 10.88
N GLN A 340 6.38 49.46 11.77
CA GLN A 340 7.39 49.90 12.73
C GLN A 340 8.67 50.39 12.05
N GLN A 341 9.07 49.76 10.95
CA GLN A 341 10.26 50.13 10.19
C GLN A 341 10.08 51.48 9.48
N ARG A 342 8.90 51.74 8.90
CA ARG A 342 8.56 53.06 8.34
C ARG A 342 8.48 54.15 9.40
N GLU A 343 7.98 53.83 10.59
CA GLU A 343 7.98 54.79 11.71
C GLU A 343 9.40 55.10 12.19
N HIS A 344 10.29 54.11 12.26
CA HIS A 344 11.70 54.34 12.57
C HIS A 344 12.43 55.14 11.49
N GLU A 345 12.17 54.89 10.21
CA GLU A 345 12.73 55.67 9.10
C GLU A 345 12.20 57.11 9.09
N ALA A 346 10.90 57.32 9.35
CA ALA A 346 10.32 58.65 9.46
C ALA A 346 10.85 59.42 10.68
N ALA A 347 11.06 58.75 11.81
CA ALA A 347 11.68 59.33 12.99
C ALA A 347 13.16 59.70 12.76
N GLN A 348 13.91 58.86 12.04
CA GLN A 348 15.31 59.15 11.66
C GLN A 348 15.41 60.30 10.65
N GLN A 349 14.51 60.39 9.67
CA GLN A 349 14.47 61.51 8.73
C GLN A 349 14.10 62.83 9.43
N THR A 350 13.17 62.80 10.39
CA THR A 350 12.80 63.97 11.18
C THR A 350 13.95 64.42 12.09
N ALA A 351 14.69 63.47 12.69
CA ALA A 351 15.88 63.77 13.49
C ALA A 351 17.04 64.30 12.64
N SER A 352 17.23 63.80 11.42
CA SER A 352 18.23 64.30 10.47
C SER A 352 17.92 65.70 9.94
N HIS A 353 16.65 66.08 9.86
CA HIS A 353 16.24 67.42 9.44
C HIS A 353 16.31 68.48 10.56
N ALA A 354 16.46 68.05 11.83
CA ALA A 354 16.60 68.94 12.97
C ALA A 354 18.05 69.35 13.28
N ILE A 355 19.03 68.80 12.56
CA ILE A 355 20.45 69.20 12.63
C ILE A 355 20.77 70.10 11.42
N ASP A 356 20.24 71.32 11.43
CA ASP A 356 20.80 72.42 10.65
C ASP A 356 20.39 73.76 11.29
N PRO A 357 21.35 74.51 11.87
CA PRO A 357 21.42 75.92 11.52
C PRO A 357 22.85 76.43 11.25
N ALA A 358 22.95 77.15 10.13
CA ALA A 358 23.64 78.43 9.94
C ALA A 358 25.19 78.52 9.75
N SER A 359 25.56 78.71 8.47
CA SER A 359 26.21 79.92 7.90
C SER A 359 27.75 80.02 7.77
N GLY A 360 28.19 80.55 6.61
CA GLY A 360 29.57 80.71 6.08
C GLY A 360 30.48 81.68 6.84
N ALA A 361 31.74 81.96 6.48
CA ALA A 361 32.53 81.94 5.23
C ALA A 361 34.05 82.13 5.61
N PRO A 362 35.00 82.60 4.74
CA PRO A 362 35.59 82.07 3.49
C PRO A 362 37.14 81.81 3.55
N SER A 363 37.69 81.23 2.45
CA SER A 363 39.10 80.93 2.03
C SER A 363 40.16 82.07 2.18
N PRO A 364 41.49 81.94 1.86
CA PRO A 364 42.22 80.91 1.07
C PRO A 364 43.67 80.53 1.52
N ASP A 365 44.23 79.45 0.93
CA ASP A 365 45.51 79.44 0.17
C ASP A 365 46.20 78.06 0.10
N ARG A 366 46.59 77.69 -1.12
CA ARG A 366 47.49 76.57 -1.49
C ARG A 366 48.85 77.22 -1.85
N PRO A 367 50.03 76.56 -1.72
CA PRO A 367 50.37 75.48 -2.66
C PRO A 367 51.36 74.39 -2.17
N ALA A 368 51.33 73.28 -2.93
CA ALA A 368 52.45 72.44 -3.39
C ALA A 368 53.47 71.80 -2.42
N GLY A 369 53.60 70.46 -2.56
CA GLY A 369 54.90 69.88 -2.90
C GLY A 369 55.49 68.81 -1.97
N ALA A 370 55.49 67.56 -2.49
CA ALA A 370 56.52 66.52 -2.29
C ALA A 370 56.73 65.93 -0.87
N ARG A 371 57.18 64.69 -0.65
CA ARG A 371 57.38 63.41 -1.34
C ARG A 371 58.08 62.52 -0.28
N ILE A 372 57.97 61.20 -0.41
CA ILE A 372 58.87 60.14 0.13
C ILE A 372 58.48 59.54 1.52
N GLU A 373 57.72 58.45 1.43
CA GLU A 373 57.77 57.19 2.23
C GLU A 373 59.15 56.48 2.11
N PRO A 374 59.47 55.34 2.79
CA PRO A 374 58.75 54.54 3.80
C PRO A 374 59.69 53.97 4.91
N THR A 375 59.18 53.07 5.79
CA THR A 375 59.82 51.75 6.11
C THR A 375 59.14 50.99 7.27
N ILE A 376 58.54 49.83 6.91
CA ILE A 376 58.56 48.47 7.54
C ILE A 376 57.97 48.30 8.96
N GLY A 377 57.22 47.26 9.33
CA GLY A 377 56.81 45.95 8.77
C GLY A 377 55.68 45.41 9.70
N ASP A 378 55.05 44.25 9.55
CA ASP A 378 55.33 43.02 8.82
C ASP A 378 54.02 42.23 8.60
N VAL A 379 54.03 41.43 7.54
CA VAL A 379 53.12 40.30 7.24
C VAL A 379 54.00 39.05 7.16
N PRO A 380 53.48 37.83 7.35
CA PRO A 380 53.56 36.84 6.25
C PRO A 380 52.25 36.05 6.09
N ALA A 381 51.65 35.96 4.89
CA ALA A 381 52.00 35.15 3.69
C ALA A 381 51.59 33.66 3.87
N ALA A 382 50.63 33.07 3.14
CA ALA A 382 50.41 32.81 1.69
C ALA A 382 50.59 31.30 1.36
N ALA A 383 49.51 30.62 0.90
CA ALA A 383 49.35 29.98 -0.44
C ALA A 383 49.76 28.48 -0.48
N PRO A 384 49.41 27.62 -1.49
CA PRO A 384 48.93 27.94 -2.86
C PRO A 384 47.82 27.03 -3.47
N LEU A 385 47.37 27.42 -4.68
CA LEU A 385 46.61 26.62 -5.67
C LEU A 385 47.56 25.79 -6.57
N PRO A 386 47.05 24.80 -7.34
CA PRO A 386 46.88 25.02 -8.79
C PRO A 386 45.59 24.41 -9.42
N ALA A 387 45.36 24.77 -10.68
CA ALA A 387 44.22 24.51 -11.55
C ALA A 387 44.10 23.06 -12.09
N ASP A 388 42.87 22.62 -12.44
CA ASP A 388 42.52 22.20 -13.82
C ASP A 388 41.02 21.85 -14.03
N SER A 389 40.47 22.39 -15.13
CA SER A 389 39.52 21.82 -16.11
C SER A 389 38.41 20.80 -15.74
N ALA A 390 37.14 21.19 -15.91
CA ALA A 390 36.15 20.48 -16.75
C ALA A 390 34.82 21.26 -16.87
N ALA A 391 34.32 21.33 -18.11
CA ALA A 391 33.25 22.18 -18.57
C ALA A 391 31.84 21.75 -18.15
N THR A 392 30.96 22.74 -17.95
CA THR A 392 29.50 22.59 -17.92
C THR A 392 28.96 23.30 -19.16
N PRO A 393 28.15 22.67 -20.03
CA PRO A 393 27.43 23.42 -21.04
C PRO A 393 26.08 23.90 -20.48
N SER A 394 25.95 25.22 -20.37
CA SER A 394 24.67 25.93 -20.33
C SER A 394 23.98 25.81 -21.69
N ALA A 395 22.69 25.45 -21.69
CA ALA A 395 21.85 25.51 -22.88
C ALA A 395 20.85 26.67 -22.76
N ASP A 396 20.82 27.43 -23.85
CA ASP A 396 20.17 28.69 -24.17
C ASP A 396 18.63 28.64 -24.20
N PRO A 397 17.89 29.59 -23.58
CA PRO A 397 16.44 29.66 -23.65
C PRO A 397 15.99 30.59 -24.79
N SER A 398 16.17 30.19 -26.04
CA SER A 398 15.65 30.93 -27.21
C SER A 398 15.50 30.06 -28.46
N GLN A 399 14.56 29.09 -28.45
CA GLN A 399 14.01 28.55 -29.69
C GLN A 399 12.49 28.33 -29.61
N PRO A 400 11.71 28.69 -30.66
CA PRO A 400 10.29 28.40 -30.73
C PRO A 400 10.06 26.92 -31.02
N VAL A 401 9.31 26.26 -30.13
CA VAL A 401 8.92 24.85 -30.26
C VAL A 401 7.89 24.71 -31.38
N ALA A 402 8.24 23.94 -32.41
CA ALA A 402 7.34 23.51 -33.47
C ALA A 402 6.25 22.54 -32.92
N PRO A 403 5.02 22.59 -33.46
CA PRO A 403 3.94 21.72 -32.99
C PRO A 403 4.21 20.24 -33.30
N PRO A 404 3.77 19.31 -32.43
CA PRO A 404 4.01 17.89 -32.62
C PRO A 404 3.26 17.36 -33.84
N ALA A 405 3.97 16.60 -34.68
CA ALA A 405 3.43 15.90 -35.83
C ALA A 405 2.30 14.94 -35.40
N GLN A 406 1.16 15.04 -36.07
CA GLN A 406 0.04 14.11 -35.93
C GLN A 406 0.48 12.68 -36.28
N PRO A 407 0.07 11.67 -35.50
CA PRO A 407 0.26 10.28 -35.88
C PRO A 407 -0.55 9.97 -37.16
N PRO A 408 -0.03 9.13 -38.08
CA PRO A 408 -0.73 8.77 -39.29
C PRO A 408 -2.05 8.07 -38.96
N ALA A 409 -3.11 8.48 -39.67
CA ALA A 409 -4.45 7.90 -39.54
C ALA A 409 -4.43 6.37 -39.74
N PRO A 410 -5.24 5.60 -39.00
CA PRO A 410 -5.36 4.17 -39.22
C PRO A 410 -5.89 3.92 -40.63
N ALA A 411 -5.19 3.06 -41.37
CA ALA A 411 -5.62 2.57 -42.67
C ALA A 411 -7.01 1.94 -42.56
N SER A 412 -7.89 2.31 -43.49
CA SER A 412 -9.22 1.76 -43.67
C SER A 412 -9.17 0.22 -43.72
N PRO A 413 -10.11 -0.49 -43.09
CA PRO A 413 -10.18 -1.94 -43.20
C PRO A 413 -10.45 -2.34 -44.67
N PRO A 414 -9.84 -3.43 -45.17
CA PRO A 414 -10.17 -3.95 -46.49
C PRO A 414 -11.64 -4.39 -46.50
N THR A 415 -12.38 -3.90 -47.48
CA THR A 415 -13.68 -4.40 -47.90
C THR A 415 -13.65 -5.92 -47.91
N GLN A 416 -14.40 -6.57 -47.01
CA GLN A 416 -14.64 -8.00 -47.11
C GLN A 416 -15.42 -8.25 -48.39
N GLN A 417 -14.69 -8.75 -49.38
CA GLN A 417 -15.23 -9.34 -50.58
C GLN A 417 -15.98 -10.61 -50.16
N ASN A 418 -17.29 -10.55 -50.32
CA ASN A 418 -18.27 -11.60 -50.07
C ASN A 418 -17.93 -12.84 -50.90
N LEU A 419 -17.10 -13.73 -50.36
CA LEU A 419 -16.88 -15.08 -50.89
C LEU A 419 -17.96 -15.97 -50.32
N GLY A 420 -19.06 -16.08 -51.07
CA GLY A 420 -20.10 -17.05 -50.82
C GLY A 420 -19.52 -18.46 -50.87
N PHE A 421 -19.63 -19.17 -49.75
CA PHE A 421 -19.48 -20.63 -49.71
C PHE A 421 -20.88 -21.26 -49.71
N PRO A 422 -21.10 -22.29 -50.54
CA PRO A 422 -22.38 -22.98 -50.62
C PRO A 422 -22.66 -23.79 -49.35
N SER A 423 -23.92 -23.74 -48.90
CA SER A 423 -24.46 -24.57 -47.84
C SER A 423 -24.54 -26.02 -48.31
N ASP A 424 -23.61 -26.86 -47.87
CA ASP A 424 -23.77 -28.32 -47.95
C ASP A 424 -24.55 -28.80 -46.73
N GLU A 425 -25.82 -29.09 -46.99
CA GLU A 425 -26.81 -29.73 -46.13
C GLU A 425 -26.53 -31.24 -46.07
N PRO A 426 -26.28 -31.85 -44.89
CA PRO A 426 -26.25 -33.30 -44.77
C PRO A 426 -27.66 -33.87 -44.56
N PRO A 427 -27.98 -35.03 -45.17
CA PRO A 427 -29.32 -35.57 -45.22
C PRO A 427 -29.80 -36.10 -43.86
N ARG A 428 -31.02 -35.69 -43.52
CA ARG A 428 -31.85 -36.25 -42.44
C ARG A 428 -32.11 -37.73 -42.75
N LYS A 429 -31.62 -38.62 -41.89
CA LYS A 429 -32.01 -40.04 -41.93
C LYS A 429 -33.30 -40.21 -41.15
N ASP A 430 -34.32 -40.67 -41.84
CA ASP A 430 -35.53 -41.23 -41.27
C ASP A 430 -35.22 -42.55 -40.56
N GLY A 431 -35.79 -42.71 -39.37
CA GLY A 431 -35.73 -43.88 -38.49
C GLY A 431 -36.62 -43.67 -37.30
#